data_AF-B4MX10-F1
#
_entry.id   AF-B4MX10-F1
#
_cell.length_a   1.000
_cell.length_b   1.000
_cell.length_c   1.000
_cell.angle_alpha   90.00
_cell.angle_beta   90.00
_cell.angle_gamma   90.00
#
_symmetry.space_group_name_H-M   'P 1'
#
loop_
_entity.id
_entity.type
_entity.pdbx_description
1 polymer ?
#
loop_
_entity_poly.entity_id
_entity_poly.type
_entity_poly.pdbx_seq_one_letter_code
_entity_poly.pdbx_strand_id
1 'polypeptide(L)'
;MENITQINQSTYTHKKFSANKRQREMDYLLEQNKENEIPQGLKMEPSTKRRQTKGFFRPWLDNEQNREVAATTTPPPAPVSKTVPVSQYHANMVRQSVCRRQRSPKEQQRRDRNTLACLLSRRAKQAQEQRLGQQYEQYRAQQSAILEQQVRLSLYYRQLLQQAIFQQGISAPEPIALPQQQQQFLQQMALSQQMLIFGAQH
;
A
#
# COMPACT_ATOMS: atom_id res chain seq x y z
N MET A 1 48.04 -51.57 16.91
CA MET A 1 47.53 -50.99 18.16
C MET A 1 46.62 -49.83 17.80
N GLU A 2 45.32 -50.09 17.70
CA GLU A 2 44.31 -49.10 17.35
C GLU A 2 43.66 -48.61 18.64
N ASN A 3 43.58 -47.29 18.84
CA ASN A 3 42.86 -46.68 19.95
C ASN A 3 41.77 -45.77 19.37
N ILE A 4 40.53 -46.26 19.40
CA ILE A 4 39.32 -45.52 18.99
C ILE A 4 38.95 -44.61 20.17
N THR A 5 39.07 -43.29 19.98
CA THR A 5 38.64 -42.31 20.99
C THR A 5 37.17 -41.97 20.74
N GLN A 6 36.28 -42.53 21.55
CA GLN A 6 34.85 -42.29 21.51
C GLN A 6 34.52 -40.94 22.16
N ILE A 7 34.28 -39.89 21.35
CA ILE A 7 33.88 -38.56 21.84
C ILE A 7 32.36 -38.57 22.08
N ASN A 8 31.93 -38.76 23.33
CA ASN A 8 30.54 -38.55 23.74
C ASN A 8 30.25 -37.04 23.82
N GLN A 9 29.71 -36.46 22.74
CA GLN A 9 29.14 -35.12 22.75
C GLN A 9 27.70 -35.16 23.26
N SER A 10 27.50 -35.03 24.55
CA SER A 10 26.18 -34.79 25.14
C SER A 10 25.71 -33.37 24.82
N THR A 11 25.05 -33.21 23.67
CA THR A 11 24.42 -31.96 23.22
C THR A 11 23.17 -31.68 24.06
N TYR A 12 23.36 -30.97 25.18
CA TYR A 12 22.25 -30.50 26.00
C TYR A 12 21.37 -29.53 25.19
N THR A 13 20.15 -29.97 24.85
CA THR A 13 19.15 -29.14 24.18
C THR A 13 17.98 -28.88 25.13
N HIS A 14 17.82 -27.62 25.51
CA HIS A 14 16.79 -27.21 26.46
C HIS A 14 15.40 -27.25 25.80
N LYS A 15 14.46 -28.01 26.39
CA LYS A 15 13.13 -28.36 25.85
C LYS A 15 12.30 -27.16 25.36
N LYS A 16 12.53 -25.96 25.90
CA LYS A 16 11.83 -24.72 25.49
C LYS A 16 12.29 -24.14 24.13
N PHE A 17 13.43 -24.59 23.60
CA PHE A 17 13.99 -24.08 22.33
C PHE A 17 13.94 -25.09 21.18
N SER A 18 13.71 -26.37 21.48
CA SER A 18 13.65 -27.44 20.48
C SER A 18 12.42 -27.33 19.56
N ALA A 19 11.29 -26.82 20.08
CA ALA A 19 10.06 -26.65 19.31
C ALA A 19 10.18 -25.52 18.26
N ASN A 20 10.83 -24.41 18.61
CA ASN A 20 11.02 -23.27 17.69
C ASN A 20 12.00 -23.57 16.55
N LYS A 21 12.95 -24.50 16.76
CA LYS A 21 13.90 -24.89 15.71
C LYS A 21 13.21 -25.63 14.56
N ARG A 22 12.29 -26.56 14.88
CA ARG A 22 11.54 -27.31 13.86
C ARG A 22 10.61 -26.43 13.04
N GLN A 23 10.03 -25.41 13.67
CA GLN A 23 9.09 -24.50 13.00
C GLN A 23 9.81 -23.61 11.98
N ARG A 24 11.00 -23.10 12.33
CA ARG A 24 11.84 -22.31 11.41
C ARG A 24 12.43 -23.12 10.26
N GLU A 25 12.80 -24.38 10.49
CA GLU A 25 13.29 -25.26 9.42
C GLU A 25 12.17 -25.65 8.45
N MET A 26 10.93 -25.85 8.94
CA MET A 26 9.77 -26.06 8.08
C MET A 26 9.42 -24.83 7.24
N ASP A 27 9.46 -23.63 7.83
CA ASP A 27 9.22 -22.39 7.08
C ASP A 27 10.27 -22.17 5.96
N TYR A 28 11.53 -22.50 6.23
CA TYR A 28 12.61 -22.42 5.23
C TYR A 28 12.45 -23.44 4.09
N LEU A 29 12.04 -24.68 4.40
CA LEU A 29 11.73 -25.70 3.38
C LEU A 29 10.49 -25.33 2.56
N LEU A 30 9.49 -24.68 3.18
CA LEU A 30 8.27 -24.26 2.50
C LEU A 30 8.52 -23.05 1.58
N GLU A 31 9.43 -22.14 1.96
CA GLU A 31 9.87 -21.04 1.10
C GLU A 31 10.72 -21.53 -0.08
N GLN A 32 11.58 -22.53 0.12
CA GLN A 32 12.43 -23.06 -0.95
C GLN A 32 11.64 -23.82 -2.03
N ASN A 33 10.52 -24.45 -1.68
CA ASN A 33 9.64 -25.14 -2.65
C ASN A 33 8.69 -24.18 -3.40
N LYS A 34 8.52 -22.93 -2.92
CA LYS A 34 7.63 -21.92 -3.53
C LYS A 34 8.26 -21.15 -4.69
N GLU A 35 9.56 -21.29 -4.91
CA GLU A 35 10.28 -20.61 -6.00
C GLU A 35 10.12 -21.29 -7.37
N ASN A 36 9.50 -22.49 -7.45
CA ASN A 36 9.35 -23.26 -8.68
C ASN A 36 7.92 -23.35 -9.24
N GLU A 37 6.91 -22.72 -8.63
CA GLU A 37 5.57 -22.66 -9.22
C GLU A 37 5.09 -21.21 -9.39
N ILE A 38 4.77 -20.88 -10.64
CA ILE A 38 4.10 -19.66 -11.08
C ILE A 38 2.81 -19.49 -10.24
N PRO A 39 2.57 -18.37 -9.54
CA PRO A 39 1.31 -18.19 -8.85
C PRO A 39 0.29 -17.49 -9.77
N GLN A 40 -0.53 -18.31 -10.43
CA GLN A 40 -1.92 -17.93 -10.66
C GLN A 40 -2.62 -17.71 -9.32
N GLY A 41 -3.37 -16.61 -9.21
CA GLY A 41 -4.48 -16.38 -8.28
C GLY A 41 -4.34 -16.89 -6.83
N LEU A 42 -3.84 -16.06 -5.93
CA LEU A 42 -3.96 -16.30 -4.48
C LEU A 42 -4.94 -15.33 -3.83
N LYS A 43 -6.15 -15.86 -3.66
CA LYS A 43 -7.19 -15.50 -2.69
C LYS A 43 -6.52 -15.38 -1.30
N MET A 44 -6.29 -14.16 -0.83
CA MET A 44 -5.80 -13.92 0.53
C MET A 44 -6.95 -14.03 1.53
N GLU A 45 -6.91 -15.07 2.35
CA GLU A 45 -7.71 -15.16 3.58
C GLU A 45 -7.00 -14.33 4.67
N PRO A 46 -7.65 -13.29 5.23
CA PRO A 46 -6.98 -12.40 6.17
C PRO A 46 -6.90 -13.01 7.58
N SER A 47 -5.68 -13.12 8.09
CA SER A 47 -5.36 -13.49 9.47
C SER A 47 -6.25 -12.79 10.50
N THR A 48 -6.95 -13.56 11.34
CA THR A 48 -7.81 -13.05 12.42
C THR A 48 -6.99 -12.31 13.48
N LYS A 49 -7.05 -10.98 13.47
CA LYS A 49 -6.42 -10.14 14.49
C LYS A 49 -7.27 -10.10 15.76
N ARG A 50 -6.59 -10.23 16.90
CA ARG A 50 -7.05 -10.04 18.29
C ARG A 50 -8.00 -8.83 18.41
N ARG A 51 -9.24 -9.08 18.85
CA ARG A 51 -10.27 -8.05 19.09
C ARG A 51 -9.74 -6.94 20.01
N GLN A 52 -9.71 -5.71 19.51
CA GLN A 52 -9.58 -4.53 20.37
C GLN A 52 -10.86 -4.42 21.21
N THR A 53 -10.76 -4.55 22.53
CA THR A 53 -11.89 -4.37 23.47
C THR A 53 -12.05 -2.92 23.94
N LYS A 54 -11.11 -2.03 23.59
CA LYS A 54 -11.23 -0.60 23.86
C LYS A 54 -11.46 0.12 22.54
N GLY A 55 -12.58 0.85 22.48
CA GLY A 55 -12.90 1.73 21.36
C GLY A 55 -11.74 2.67 21.09
N PHE A 56 -11.51 2.92 19.80
CA PHE A 56 -10.48 3.84 19.34
C PHE A 56 -10.79 5.23 19.90
N PHE A 57 -9.88 5.79 20.71
CA PHE A 57 -10.07 7.09 21.35
C PHE A 57 -10.24 8.18 20.28
N ARG A 58 -11.40 8.85 20.27
CA ARG A 58 -11.76 9.89 19.30
C ARG A 58 -12.16 11.14 20.08
N PRO A 59 -11.20 12.02 20.40
CA PRO A 59 -11.40 13.16 21.28
C PRO A 59 -12.56 14.09 20.89
N TRP A 60 -12.88 14.15 19.59
CA TRP A 60 -13.96 15.00 19.06
C TRP A 60 -15.35 14.33 19.06
N LEU A 61 -15.43 13.01 19.28
CA LEU A 61 -16.68 12.23 19.35
C LEU A 61 -17.04 11.83 20.78
N ASP A 62 -16.06 11.63 21.65
CA ASP A 62 -16.25 11.15 23.03
C ASP A 62 -16.71 12.27 24.01
N ASN A 63 -16.87 13.50 23.54
CA ASN A 63 -17.13 14.68 24.38
C ASN A 63 -18.57 14.75 24.91
N GLU A 64 -19.53 14.16 24.21
CA GLU A 64 -20.95 14.10 24.61
C GLU A 64 -21.18 13.00 25.66
N GLN A 65 -20.55 11.83 25.50
CA GLN A 65 -20.72 10.69 26.41
C GLN A 65 -20.12 10.89 27.81
N ASN A 66 -19.15 11.81 27.96
CA ASN A 66 -18.44 12.00 29.23
C ASN A 66 -19.14 13.04 30.16
N ARG A 67 -20.18 13.73 29.69
CA ARG A 67 -20.92 14.71 30.49
C ARG A 67 -21.87 14.08 31.51
N GLU A 68 -22.44 12.91 31.21
CA GLU A 68 -23.41 12.26 32.09
C GLU A 68 -22.76 11.47 33.24
N VAL A 69 -21.47 11.12 33.13
CA VAL A 69 -20.72 10.42 34.20
C VAL A 69 -20.07 11.40 35.20
N ALA A 70 -19.96 12.68 34.83
CA ALA A 70 -19.34 13.72 35.68
C ALA A 70 -20.30 14.36 36.71
N ALA A 71 -21.57 13.94 36.77
CA ALA A 71 -22.56 14.49 37.72
C ALA A 71 -22.51 13.85 39.12
N THR A 72 -21.69 12.81 39.32
CA THR A 72 -21.58 12.11 40.62
C THR A 72 -20.14 12.05 41.11
N THR A 73 -19.46 13.18 41.18
CA THR A 73 -18.26 13.29 42.05
C THR A 73 -18.03 14.74 42.45
N THR A 74 -18.44 15.08 43.66
CA THR A 74 -18.04 16.29 44.39
C THR A 74 -16.52 16.41 44.46
N PRO A 75 -15.90 17.52 44.02
CA PRO A 75 -14.50 17.82 44.33
C PRO A 75 -14.38 18.52 45.70
N PRO A 76 -13.33 18.25 46.49
CA PRO A 76 -13.04 19.01 47.71
C PRO A 76 -12.55 20.44 47.38
N PRO A 77 -12.70 21.41 48.31
CA PRO A 77 -12.40 22.81 48.05
C PRO A 77 -10.90 23.07 47.89
N ALA A 78 -10.55 23.86 46.87
CA ALA A 78 -9.20 24.31 46.59
C ALA A 78 -8.72 25.34 47.63
N PRO A 79 -7.48 25.27 48.14
CA PRO A 79 -6.86 26.40 48.80
C PRO A 79 -6.34 27.42 47.77
N VAL A 80 -6.77 28.65 48.02
CA VAL A 80 -6.43 29.93 47.42
C VAL A 80 -4.95 30.14 47.03
N SER A 81 -4.81 30.80 45.86
CA SER A 81 -3.75 31.74 45.47
C SER A 81 -2.29 31.31 45.65
N LYS A 82 -1.67 30.85 44.56
CA LYS A 82 -0.26 31.18 44.27
C LYS A 82 -0.16 31.61 42.81
N THR A 83 0.24 32.87 42.65
CA THR A 83 0.68 33.57 41.44
C THR A 83 1.23 32.65 40.35
N VAL A 84 0.69 32.78 39.14
CA VAL A 84 1.23 32.21 37.91
C VAL A 84 2.66 32.72 37.72
N PRO A 85 3.70 31.87 37.70
CA PRO A 85 5.01 32.33 37.28
C PRO A 85 4.94 32.61 35.77
N VAL A 86 5.16 33.87 35.41
CA VAL A 86 5.42 34.34 34.05
C VAL A 86 6.42 33.37 33.39
N SER A 87 6.06 32.88 32.21
CA SER A 87 6.89 32.01 31.37
C SER A 87 8.30 32.59 31.24
N GLN A 88 9.23 32.08 32.05
CA GLN A 88 10.65 32.42 31.93
C GLN A 88 11.14 31.80 30.63
N TYR A 89 11.40 32.64 29.64
CA TYR A 89 12.09 32.28 28.41
C TYR A 89 13.44 31.63 28.76
N HIS A 90 13.53 30.31 28.58
CA HIS A 90 14.73 29.54 28.89
C HIS A 90 15.65 29.55 27.65
N ALA A 91 16.54 30.53 27.56
CA ALA A 91 17.46 30.75 26.44
C ALA A 91 18.54 29.66 26.25
N ASN A 92 18.46 28.55 26.99
CA ASN A 92 19.36 27.39 26.89
C ASN A 92 18.66 26.18 26.24
N MET A 93 17.81 26.40 25.23
CA MET A 93 17.29 25.33 24.36
C MET A 93 18.34 24.77 23.38
N VAL A 94 19.62 25.16 23.52
CA VAL A 94 20.72 24.39 22.95
C VAL A 94 20.78 23.09 23.74
N ARG A 95 20.41 21.96 23.11
CA ARG A 95 20.66 20.62 23.63
C ARG A 95 22.18 20.48 23.81
N GLN A 96 22.68 20.95 24.96
CA GLN A 96 24.02 20.64 25.43
C GLN A 96 24.09 19.12 25.37
N SER A 97 24.93 18.65 24.45
CA SER A 97 25.20 17.26 24.12
C SER A 97 24.58 16.32 25.15
N VAL A 98 23.39 15.80 24.84
CA VAL A 98 22.77 14.71 25.59
C VAL A 98 23.91 13.76 25.90
N CYS A 99 24.33 13.70 27.17
CA CYS A 99 25.44 12.86 27.59
C CYS A 99 25.18 11.52 26.92
N ARG A 100 25.98 11.17 25.91
CA ARG A 100 25.78 9.94 25.16
C ARG A 100 25.89 8.87 26.24
N ARG A 101 24.76 8.35 26.73
CA ARG A 101 24.76 7.19 27.61
C ARG A 101 25.71 6.22 26.93
N GLN A 102 26.83 5.92 27.57
CA GLN A 102 27.81 5.01 26.99
C GLN A 102 27.04 3.72 26.72
N ARG A 103 26.80 3.44 25.45
CA ARG A 103 26.10 2.23 25.04
C ARG A 103 27.09 1.10 25.17
N SER A 104 26.62 -0.07 25.57
CA SER A 104 27.45 -1.26 25.50
C SER A 104 27.81 -1.55 24.03
N PRO A 105 28.97 -2.17 23.76
CA PRO A 105 29.38 -2.51 22.40
C PRO A 105 28.31 -3.33 21.65
N LYS A 106 27.66 -4.27 22.35
CA LYS A 106 26.58 -5.10 21.79
C LYS A 106 25.35 -4.29 21.39
N GLU A 107 24.98 -3.27 22.17
CA GLU A 107 23.84 -2.41 21.82
C GLU A 107 24.17 -1.48 20.65
N GLN A 108 25.41 -0.99 20.56
CA GLN A 108 25.86 -0.19 19.42
C GLN A 108 25.82 -1.00 18.12
N GLN A 109 26.30 -2.25 18.13
CA GLN A 109 26.22 -3.14 16.97
C GLN A 109 24.78 -3.39 16.50
N ARG A 110 23.81 -3.52 17.42
CA ARG A 110 22.38 -3.66 17.07
C ARG A 110 21.84 -2.41 16.39
N ARG A 111 22.23 -1.23 16.86
CA ARG A 111 21.86 0.06 16.27
C ARG A 111 22.45 0.24 14.88
N ASP A 112 23.72 -0.11 14.71
CA ASP A 112 24.39 0.01 13.41
C ASP A 112 23.75 -0.92 12.39
N ARG A 113 23.43 -2.17 12.79
CA ARG A 113 22.67 -3.11 11.96
C ARG A 113 21.29 -2.57 11.57
N ASN A 114 20.56 -1.99 12.53
CA ASN A 114 19.23 -1.42 12.24
C ASN A 114 19.33 -0.19 11.34
N THR A 115 20.33 0.67 11.57
CA THR A 115 20.59 1.85 10.74
C THR A 115 20.88 1.43 9.29
N LEU A 116 21.74 0.43 9.11
CA LEU A 116 22.04 -0.13 7.80
C LEU A 116 20.78 -0.73 7.14
N ALA A 117 19.99 -1.52 7.88
CA ALA A 117 18.76 -2.10 7.38
C ALA A 117 17.75 -1.02 6.94
N CYS A 118 17.59 0.04 7.73
CA CYS A 118 16.72 1.17 7.38
C CYS A 118 17.20 1.91 6.12
N LEU A 119 18.52 2.10 5.96
CA LEU A 119 19.08 2.73 4.76
C LEU A 119 18.86 1.87 3.52
N LEU A 120 19.12 0.56 3.61
CA LEU A 120 18.89 -0.39 2.51
C LEU A 120 17.41 -0.46 2.14
N SER A 121 16.52 -0.55 3.12
CA SER A 121 15.07 -0.55 2.90
C SER A 121 14.60 0.74 2.22
N ARG A 122 15.09 1.90 2.67
CA ARG A 122 14.78 3.19 2.04
C ARG A 122 15.25 3.24 0.58
N ARG A 123 16.47 2.78 0.32
CA ARG A 123 17.02 2.73 -1.05
C ARG A 123 16.22 1.78 -1.95
N ALA A 124 15.87 0.59 -1.44
CA ALA A 124 15.05 -0.36 -2.18
C ALA A 124 13.67 0.23 -2.52
N LYS A 125 13.04 0.90 -1.56
CA LYS A 125 11.75 1.57 -1.77
C LYS A 125 11.86 2.68 -2.83
N GLN A 126 12.90 3.51 -2.75
CA GLN A 126 13.14 4.56 -3.73
C GLN A 126 13.34 3.99 -5.14
N ALA A 127 14.11 2.91 -5.28
CA ALA A 127 14.29 2.23 -6.56
C ALA A 127 12.98 1.64 -7.10
N GLN A 128 12.14 1.08 -6.22
CA GLN A 128 10.81 0.59 -6.59
C GLN A 128 9.89 1.72 -7.08
N GLU A 129 9.85 2.83 -6.35
CA GLU A 129 9.05 4.02 -6.72
C GLU A 129 9.51 4.59 -8.07
N GLN A 130 10.82 4.64 -8.33
CA GLN A 130 11.37 5.07 -9.62
C GLN A 130 10.97 4.13 -10.77
N ARG A 131 11.07 2.80 -10.57
CA ARG A 131 10.65 1.81 -11.58
C ARG A 131 9.17 1.95 -11.91
N LEU A 132 8.32 2.13 -10.90
CA LEU A 132 6.89 2.31 -11.10
C LEU A 132 6.60 3.61 -11.87
N GLY A 133 7.31 4.70 -11.56
CA GLY A 133 7.23 5.96 -12.29
C GLY A 133 7.56 5.78 -13.78
N GLN A 134 8.65 5.08 -14.09
CA GLN A 134 9.03 4.78 -15.48
C GLN A 134 7.99 3.94 -16.21
N GLN A 135 7.43 2.92 -15.55
CA GLN A 135 6.35 2.11 -16.15
C GLN A 135 5.11 2.93 -16.45
N TYR A 136 4.74 3.86 -15.56
CA TYR A 136 3.60 4.73 -15.77
C TYR A 136 3.81 5.68 -16.96
N GLU A 137 5.00 6.28 -17.08
CA GLU A 137 5.35 7.14 -18.22
C GLU A 137 5.30 6.38 -19.55
N GLN A 138 5.86 5.16 -19.59
CA GLN A 138 5.81 4.29 -20.77
C GLN A 138 4.36 3.95 -21.15
N TYR A 139 3.53 3.56 -20.19
CA TYR A 139 2.13 3.25 -20.42
C TYR A 139 1.36 4.47 -20.94
N ARG A 140 1.61 5.66 -20.37
CA ARG A 140 0.98 6.91 -20.83
C ARG A 140 1.36 7.25 -22.27
N ALA A 141 2.63 7.11 -22.64
CA ALA A 141 3.11 7.35 -23.99
C ALA A 141 2.54 6.34 -25.00
N GLN A 142 2.46 5.07 -24.61
CA GLN A 142 1.83 4.04 -25.44
C GLN A 142 0.34 4.33 -25.65
N GLN A 143 -0.38 4.72 -24.59
CA GLN A 143 -1.80 5.02 -24.66
C GLN A 143 -2.09 6.21 -25.57
N SER A 144 -1.26 7.27 -25.54
CA SER A 144 -1.42 8.40 -26.47
C SER A 144 -1.18 7.97 -27.91
N ALA A 145 -0.16 7.15 -28.17
CA ALA A 145 0.11 6.64 -29.52
C ALA A 145 -1.05 5.79 -30.07
N ILE A 146 -1.67 4.95 -29.23
CA ILE A 146 -2.84 4.15 -29.62
C ILE A 146 -4.03 5.07 -29.97
N LEU A 147 -4.30 6.08 -29.14
CA LEU A 147 -5.39 7.03 -29.39
C LEU A 147 -5.15 7.82 -30.69
N GLU A 148 -3.93 8.27 -30.93
CA GLU A 148 -3.57 8.94 -32.19
C GLU A 148 -3.77 8.03 -33.41
N GLN A 149 -3.38 6.76 -33.32
CA GLN A 149 -3.61 5.79 -34.40
C GLN A 149 -5.10 5.54 -34.62
N GLN A 150 -5.90 5.44 -33.55
CA GLN A 150 -7.35 5.25 -33.65
C GLN A 150 -8.01 6.44 -34.38
N VAL A 151 -7.64 7.67 -34.01
CA VAL A 151 -8.15 8.87 -34.68
C VAL A 151 -7.73 8.85 -36.15
N ARG A 152 -6.46 8.58 -36.44
CA ARG A 152 -5.95 8.53 -37.82
C ARG A 152 -6.69 7.51 -38.67
N LEU A 153 -6.92 6.31 -38.17
CA LEU A 153 -7.68 5.27 -38.86
C LEU A 153 -9.14 5.67 -39.08
N SER A 154 -9.78 6.31 -38.11
CA SER A 154 -11.17 6.78 -38.25
C SER A 154 -11.32 7.81 -39.37
N LEU A 155 -10.34 8.71 -39.52
CA LEU A 155 -10.32 9.72 -40.57
C LEU A 155 -10.08 9.09 -41.95
N TYR A 156 -9.13 8.16 -42.06
CA TYR A 156 -8.89 7.43 -43.30
C TYR A 156 -10.10 6.59 -43.73
N TYR A 157 -10.76 5.92 -42.78
CA TYR A 157 -11.97 5.16 -43.06
C TYR A 157 -13.09 6.06 -43.58
N ARG A 158 -13.31 7.22 -42.95
CA ARG A 158 -14.28 8.22 -43.42
C ARG A 158 -13.95 8.70 -44.83
N GLN A 159 -12.69 9.01 -45.12
CA GLN A 159 -12.26 9.46 -46.45
C GLN A 159 -12.45 8.37 -47.51
N LEU A 160 -12.12 7.12 -47.19
CA LEU A 160 -12.33 5.98 -48.08
C LEU A 160 -13.81 5.78 -48.41
N LEU A 161 -14.69 5.87 -47.40
CA LEU A 161 -16.14 5.80 -47.62
C LEU A 161 -16.64 6.93 -48.53
N GLN A 162 -16.17 8.17 -48.30
CA GLN A 162 -16.54 9.30 -49.16
C GLN A 162 -16.10 9.08 -50.61
N GLN A 163 -14.88 8.57 -50.82
CA GLN A 163 -14.39 8.25 -52.17
C GLN A 163 -15.18 7.10 -52.81
N ALA A 164 -15.54 6.07 -52.07
CA ALA A 164 -16.36 4.97 -52.57
C ALA A 164 -17.74 5.45 -53.02
N ILE A 165 -18.40 6.32 -52.24
CA ILE A 165 -19.68 6.93 -52.60
C ILE A 165 -19.54 7.78 -53.88
N PHE A 166 -18.47 8.57 -53.99
CA PHE A 166 -18.21 9.39 -55.17
C PHE A 166 -17.97 8.54 -56.43
N GLN A 167 -17.16 7.48 -56.31
CA GLN A 167 -16.84 6.55 -57.41
C GLN A 167 -18.03 5.72 -57.87
N GLN A 168 -18.98 5.40 -56.97
CA GLN A 168 -20.22 4.71 -57.32
C GLN A 168 -21.23 5.59 -58.07
N GLY A 169 -20.94 6.87 -58.31
CA GLY A 169 -21.74 7.73 -59.18
C GLY A 169 -23.20 7.88 -58.72
N ILE A 170 -23.45 7.86 -57.41
CA ILE A 170 -24.81 7.92 -56.88
C ILE A 170 -25.23 9.40 -56.82
N SER A 171 -26.02 9.83 -57.80
CA SER A 171 -27.01 10.89 -57.63
C SER A 171 -27.77 10.61 -56.33
N ALA A 172 -27.70 11.50 -55.34
CA ALA A 172 -28.34 11.34 -54.04
C ALA A 172 -29.75 10.70 -54.15
N PRO A 173 -30.02 9.64 -53.37
CA PRO A 173 -31.34 9.53 -52.77
C PRO A 173 -31.22 9.10 -51.30
N GLU A 174 -31.90 9.86 -50.44
CA GLU A 174 -32.22 9.48 -49.07
C GLU A 174 -31.05 9.34 -48.06
N PRO A 175 -31.26 9.78 -46.80
CA PRO A 175 -30.29 9.58 -45.74
C PRO A 175 -30.07 8.07 -45.56
N ILE A 176 -28.83 7.63 -45.71
CA ILE A 176 -28.39 6.26 -45.44
C ILE A 176 -28.73 5.97 -43.97
N ALA A 177 -29.90 5.38 -43.74
CA ALA A 177 -30.32 4.90 -42.44
C ALA A 177 -29.39 3.73 -42.07
N LEU A 178 -28.53 3.91 -41.07
CA LEU A 178 -27.76 2.81 -40.50
C LEU A 178 -28.73 1.65 -40.17
N PRO A 179 -28.37 0.39 -40.44
CA PRO A 179 -29.19 -0.76 -40.06
C PRO A 179 -29.59 -0.63 -38.58
N GLN A 180 -30.88 -0.78 -38.27
CA GLN A 180 -31.45 -0.56 -36.93
C GLN A 180 -30.64 -1.27 -35.82
N GLN A 181 -30.11 -2.46 -36.13
CA GLN A 181 -29.29 -3.22 -35.20
C GLN A 181 -27.97 -2.52 -34.83
N GLN A 182 -27.36 -1.82 -35.78
CA GLN A 182 -26.13 -1.07 -35.58
C GLN A 182 -26.39 0.19 -34.75
N GLN A 183 -27.54 0.86 -34.96
CA GLN A 183 -27.97 1.98 -34.10
C GLN A 183 -28.23 1.53 -32.65
N GLN A 184 -28.90 0.39 -32.45
CA GLN A 184 -29.14 -0.15 -31.11
C GLN A 184 -27.83 -0.51 -30.39
N PHE A 185 -26.87 -1.10 -31.11
CA PHE A 185 -25.56 -1.41 -30.55
C PHE A 185 -24.79 -0.14 -30.14
N LEU A 186 -24.77 0.87 -31.00
CA LEU A 186 -24.15 2.17 -30.71
C LEU A 186 -24.81 2.86 -29.50
N GLN A 187 -26.14 2.78 -29.39
CA GLN A 187 -26.88 3.34 -28.26
C GLN A 187 -26.57 2.59 -26.95
N GLN A 188 -26.50 1.26 -26.96
CA GLN A 188 -26.09 0.48 -25.80
C GLN A 188 -24.64 0.78 -25.37
N MET A 189 -23.73 0.92 -26.33
CA MET A 189 -22.35 1.35 -26.07
C MET A 189 -22.28 2.76 -25.46
N ALA A 190 -23.07 3.71 -25.97
CA ALA A 190 -23.10 5.06 -25.41
C ALA A 190 -23.63 5.08 -23.98
N LEU A 191 -24.67 4.28 -23.68
CA LEU A 191 -25.23 4.14 -22.34
C LEU A 191 -24.26 3.44 -21.37
N SER A 192 -23.55 2.41 -21.81
CA SER A 192 -22.56 1.72 -20.96
C SER A 192 -21.39 2.62 -20.60
N GLN A 193 -20.95 3.48 -21.52
CA GLN A 193 -19.93 4.48 -21.22
C GLN A 193 -20.41 5.54 -20.23
N GLN A 194 -21.67 5.99 -20.33
CA GLN A 194 -22.24 6.92 -19.34
C GLN A 194 -22.29 6.29 -17.94
N MET A 195 -22.67 5.02 -17.81
CA MET A 195 -22.66 4.31 -16.52
C MET A 195 -21.25 4.21 -15.92
N LEU A 196 -20.21 4.01 -16.74
CA LEU A 196 -18.82 4.01 -16.26
C LEU A 196 -18.33 5.39 -15.81
N ILE A 197 -18.81 6.46 -16.46
CA ILE A 197 -18.42 7.84 -16.15
C ILE A 197 -19.15 8.37 -14.91
N PHE A 198 -20.45 8.08 -14.76
CA PHE A 198 -21.27 8.57 -13.66
C PHE A 198 -21.42 7.59 -12.48
N GLY A 199 -21.22 6.28 -12.70
CA GLY A 199 -21.29 5.25 -11.66
C GLY A 199 -20.03 5.14 -10.78
N ALA A 200 -18.97 5.91 -11.07
CA ALA A 200 -17.76 6.00 -10.25
C ALA A 200 -17.87 7.00 -9.08
N GLN A 201 -19.03 7.66 -8.91
CA GLN A 201 -19.32 8.53 -7.77
C GLN A 201 -20.26 7.83 -6.79
N HIS A 202 -19.74 6.91 -5.97
CA HIS A 202 -20.31 6.56 -4.65
C HIS A 202 -19.31 5.75 -3.82
#